data_AF-X1EQX4-F1
#
_entry.id   AF-X1EQX4-F1
#
_cell.length_a   1.000
_cell.length_b   1.000
_cell.length_c   1.000
_cell.angle_alpha   90.00
_cell.angle_beta   90.00
_cell.angle_gamma   90.00
#
_symmetry.space_group_name_H-M   'P 1'
#
loop_
_entity.id
_entity.type
_entity.pdbx_description
1 polymer ?
#
loop_
_entity_poly.entity_id
_entity_poly.type
_entity_poly.pdbx_seq_one_letter_code
_entity_poly.pdbx_strand_id
1 'polypeptide(L)'
;MATKIVYADTAVKELWAAHEHKKGQLLGLKVDNQYSATEKIQLLDDFTTDTGYTSGGSAYAGAVLSNLNRMQISVPAGDCISLGEEDCKGIEFLGRALALGSAIASGCKITAQYKLV
;
A
#
# COMPACT_ATOMS: atom_id res chain seq x y z
N MET A 1 -15.64 -8.62 1.68
CA MET A 1 -14.62 -7.56 1.51
C MET A 1 -13.88 -7.44 2.82
N ALA A 2 -12.55 -7.34 2.80
CA ALA A 2 -11.74 -7.22 4.00
C ALA A 2 -11.38 -5.75 4.25
N THR A 3 -11.09 -5.40 5.50
CA THR A 3 -10.68 -4.04 5.87
C THR A 3 -9.50 -4.12 6.81
N LYS A 4 -8.49 -3.29 6.57
CA LYS A 4 -7.34 -3.12 7.46
C LYS A 4 -7.22 -1.65 7.85
N ILE A 5 -6.86 -1.44 9.12
CA ILE A 5 -6.54 -0.13 9.67
C ILE A 5 -5.07 -0.15 10.09
N VAL A 6 -4.33 0.86 9.67
CA VAL A 6 -2.97 1.15 10.11
C VAL A 6 -2.84 2.64 10.42
N TYR A 7 -1.77 3.02 11.10
CA TYR A 7 -1.44 4.42 11.36
C TYR A 7 -0.23 4.82 10.52
N ALA A 8 -0.18 6.09 10.13
CA ALA A 8 0.94 6.63 9.37
C ALA A 8 2.24 6.52 10.18
N ASP A 9 3.27 6.01 9.53
CA ASP A 9 4.57 5.71 10.12
C ASP A 9 5.63 5.79 9.02
N THR A 10 6.85 6.16 9.38
CA THR A 10 7.99 6.17 8.46
C THR A 10 8.52 4.77 8.16
N ALA A 11 8.09 3.76 8.93
CA ALA A 11 8.25 2.35 8.60
C ALA A 11 7.00 1.82 7.88
N VAL A 12 7.22 0.97 6.86
CA VAL A 12 6.14 0.34 6.12
C VAL A 12 5.20 -0.45 7.04
N LYS A 13 3.89 -0.25 6.85
CA LYS A 13 2.83 -0.99 7.56
C LYS A 13 2.08 -1.86 6.58
N GLU A 14 1.96 -3.14 6.90
CA GLU A 14 1.23 -4.07 6.05
C GLU A 14 -0.29 -3.82 6.11
N LEU A 15 -0.88 -3.61 4.94
CA LEU A 15 -2.33 -3.54 4.77
C LEU A 15 -2.92 -4.93 4.55
N TRP A 16 -2.31 -5.71 3.65
CA TRP A 16 -2.62 -7.12 3.44
C TRP A 16 -1.46 -7.86 2.79
N ALA A 17 -1.48 -9.17 2.93
CA ALA A 17 -0.61 -10.09 2.22
C ALA A 17 -1.45 -11.12 1.44
N ALA A 18 -1.23 -11.19 0.14
CA ALA A 18 -1.65 -12.30 -0.70
C ALA A 18 -0.42 -13.13 -1.08
N HIS A 19 -0.65 -14.36 -1.57
CA HIS A 19 0.43 -15.17 -2.13
C HIS A 19 1.16 -14.39 -3.24
N GLU A 20 2.46 -14.63 -3.45
CA GLU A 20 3.37 -13.86 -4.31
C GLU A 20 2.91 -13.66 -5.78
N HIS A 21 1.93 -14.45 -6.26
CA HIS A 21 1.37 -14.34 -7.61
C HIS A 21 -0.13 -14.05 -7.63
N LYS A 22 -0.70 -13.70 -6.47
CA LYS A 22 -2.10 -13.35 -6.29
C LYS A 22 -2.26 -11.84 -6.25
N LYS A 23 -3.43 -11.38 -6.67
CA LYS A 23 -3.74 -9.95 -6.76
C LYS A 23 -4.57 -9.53 -5.57
N GLY A 24 -4.25 -8.37 -5.01
CA GLY A 24 -5.13 -7.64 -4.10
C GLY A 24 -5.71 -6.43 -4.84
N GLN A 25 -7.03 -6.34 -4.88
CA GLN A 25 -7.71 -5.16 -5.44
C GLN A 25 -8.08 -4.21 -4.31
N LEU A 26 -7.68 -2.95 -4.45
CA LEU A 26 -8.12 -1.88 -3.55
C LEU A 26 -9.53 -1.46 -3.97
N LEU A 27 -10.47 -1.52 -3.04
CA LEU A 27 -11.88 -1.19 -3.26
C LEU A 27 -12.28 0.12 -2.58
N GLY A 28 -11.44 0.63 -1.68
CA GLY A 28 -11.67 1.90 -1.02
C GLY A 28 -10.52 2.24 -0.10
N LEU A 29 -10.26 3.53 0.04
CA LEU A 29 -9.23 4.06 0.92
C LEU A 29 -9.78 5.25 1.68
N LYS A 30 -9.70 5.22 3.01
CA LYS A 30 -9.97 6.38 3.84
C LYS A 30 -8.72 6.74 4.62
N VAL A 31 -8.30 8.00 4.51
CA VAL A 31 -7.21 8.56 5.32
C VAL A 31 -7.75 9.73 6.11
N ASP A 32 -7.67 9.60 7.43
CA ASP A 32 -8.18 10.57 8.40
C ASP A 32 -6.98 11.11 9.17
N ASN A 33 -6.56 12.33 8.83
CA ASN A 33 -5.36 12.94 9.37
C ASN A 33 -5.68 13.89 10.52
N GLN A 34 -5.83 13.35 11.73
CA GLN A 34 -5.98 14.15 12.96
C GLN A 34 -4.63 14.56 13.56
N TYR A 35 -3.54 14.48 12.78
CA TYR A 35 -2.22 14.96 13.20
C TYR A 35 -2.06 16.46 12.97
N SER A 36 -1.01 17.05 13.55
CA SER A 36 -0.76 18.50 13.50
C SER A 36 -0.15 19.00 12.19
N ALA A 37 0.24 18.10 11.28
CA ALA A 37 0.87 18.43 10.01
C ALA A 37 0.23 17.66 8.85
N THR A 38 0.44 18.16 7.63
CA THR A 38 0.05 17.47 6.40
C THR A 38 0.83 16.18 6.25
N GLU A 39 0.13 15.06 6.07
CA GLU A 39 0.75 13.76 5.88
C GLU A 39 0.66 13.30 4.42
N LYS A 40 1.75 12.72 3.94
CA LYS A 40 1.81 12.06 2.63
C LYS A 40 1.81 10.56 2.85
N ILE A 41 0.80 9.89 2.31
CA ILE A 41 0.66 8.44 2.41
C ILE A 41 0.92 7.84 1.03
N GLN A 42 1.81 6.86 0.98
CA GLN A 42 2.10 6.05 -0.20
C GLN A 42 1.59 4.63 0.04
N LEU A 43 0.92 4.07 -0.96
CA LEU A 43 0.58 2.66 -1.02
C LEU A 43 1.51 1.96 -2.01
N LEU A 44 2.26 0.99 -1.50
CA LEU A 44 3.26 0.25 -2.25
C LEU A 44 2.78 -1.18 -2.41
N ASP A 45 2.98 -1.80 -3.58
CA ASP A 45 3.05 -3.26 -3.61
C ASP A 45 4.41 -3.75 -3.12
N ASP A 46 4.47 -5.02 -2.72
CA ASP A 46 5.71 -5.73 -2.46
C ASP A 46 5.51 -7.20 -2.83
N PHE A 47 6.21 -7.63 -3.86
CA PHE A 47 6.28 -9.04 -4.24
C PHE A 47 7.73 -9.48 -4.12
N THR A 48 7.95 -10.65 -3.53
CA THR A 48 9.23 -11.33 -3.61
C THR A 48 9.16 -12.27 -4.80
N THR A 49 10.08 -12.12 -5.77
CA THR A 49 10.30 -13.19 -6.75
C THR A 49 11.13 -14.27 -6.09
N ASP A 50 10.69 -15.52 -6.20
CA ASP A 50 11.47 -16.67 -5.79
C ASP A 50 12.88 -16.62 -6.39
N THR A 51 13.89 -16.98 -5.59
CA THR A 51 15.32 -16.84 -5.92
C THR A 51 15.78 -17.96 -6.87
N GLY A 52 15.02 -18.22 -7.93
CA GLY A 52 15.17 -19.44 -8.74
C GLY A 52 14.97 -19.30 -10.26
N TYR A 53 14.50 -18.16 -10.78
CA TYR A 53 14.34 -17.98 -12.22
C TYR A 53 15.61 -17.41 -12.89
N THR A 54 16.52 -18.29 -13.28
CA THR A 54 17.51 -18.02 -14.34
C THR A 54 16.84 -18.14 -15.70
N SER A 55 16.20 -17.07 -16.18
CA SER A 55 15.94 -16.93 -17.62
C SER A 55 17.28 -16.71 -18.33
N GLY A 56 17.54 -17.47 -19.39
CA GLY A 56 18.83 -17.54 -20.09
C GLY A 56 19.28 -16.21 -20.70
N GLY A 57 19.96 -15.40 -19.90
CA GLY A 57 20.59 -14.14 -20.31
C GLY A 57 20.52 -13.12 -19.18
N SER A 58 21.62 -13.01 -18.42
CA SER A 58 21.81 -12.14 -17.25
C SER A 58 20.92 -12.48 -16.05
N ALA A 59 21.54 -13.10 -15.04
CA ALA A 59 20.92 -13.29 -13.74
C ALA A 59 20.53 -11.94 -13.13
N TYR A 60 19.24 -11.72 -12.90
CA TYR A 60 18.80 -10.72 -11.92
C TYR A 60 19.09 -11.32 -10.53
N ALA A 61 20.34 -11.22 -10.09
CA ALA A 61 20.76 -11.61 -8.74
C ALA A 61 20.34 -10.50 -7.77
N GLY A 62 19.09 -10.59 -7.30
CA GLY A 62 18.55 -9.72 -6.28
C GLY A 62 17.06 -9.97 -6.16
N ALA A 63 16.58 -10.31 -4.96
CA ALA A 63 15.16 -10.31 -4.66
C ALA A 63 14.57 -8.99 -5.18
N VAL A 64 13.72 -9.04 -6.20
CA VAL A 64 13.07 -7.84 -6.72
C VAL A 64 12.02 -7.44 -5.68
N LEU A 65 12.45 -6.74 -4.63
CA LEU A 65 11.58 -6.03 -3.68
C LEU A 65 10.96 -4.85 -4.45
N SER A 66 9.90 -5.11 -5.20
CA SER A 66 9.24 -4.03 -5.94
C SER A 66 8.37 -3.25 -4.96
N ASN A 67 8.93 -2.24 -4.29
CA ASN A 67 8.19 -1.20 -3.56
C ASN A 67 7.53 -0.22 -4.55
N LEU A 68 6.83 -0.74 -5.55
CA LEU A 68 6.25 0.09 -6.59
C LEU A 68 5.09 0.90 -5.99
N ASN A 69 5.18 2.21 -6.14
CA ASN A 69 4.16 3.12 -5.64
C ASN A 69 2.93 3.08 -6.53
N ARG A 70 1.84 2.49 -6.03
CA ARG A 70 0.55 2.36 -6.72
C ARG A 70 -0.35 3.57 -6.50
N MET A 71 -0.20 4.24 -5.36
CA MET A 71 -0.98 5.42 -5.03
C MET A 71 -0.21 6.30 -4.04
N GLN A 72 -0.23 7.61 -4.27
CA GLN A 72 0.24 8.59 -3.31
C GLN A 72 -0.82 9.65 -3.09
N ILE A 73 -1.14 9.92 -1.83
CA ILE A 73 -2.07 10.98 -1.43
C ILE A 73 -1.43 11.90 -0.41
N SER A 74 -1.84 13.16 -0.40
CA SER A 74 -1.47 14.13 0.63
C SER A 74 -2.75 14.58 1.34
N VAL A 75 -2.80 14.44 2.67
CA VAL A 75 -3.95 14.83 3.48
C VAL A 75 -3.53 15.96 4.42
N PRO A 76 -4.12 17.16 4.31
CA PRO A 76 -3.86 18.25 5.24
C PRO A 76 -4.15 17.87 6.70
N ALA A 77 -3.54 18.59 7.64
CA ALA A 77 -3.83 18.42 9.06
C ALA A 77 -5.31 18.71 9.37
N GLY A 78 -5.94 17.85 10.15
CA GLY A 78 -7.35 17.94 10.54
C GLY A 78 -8.36 17.51 9.46
N ASP A 79 -7.89 17.04 8.31
CA ASP A 79 -8.73 16.73 7.16
C ASP A 79 -8.89 15.21 6.94
N CYS A 80 -9.84 14.83 6.09
CA CYS A 80 -10.12 13.44 5.78
C CYS A 80 -10.45 13.25 4.29
N ILE A 81 -9.69 12.36 3.65
CA ILE A 81 -9.95 11.91 2.28
C ILE A 81 -10.59 10.53 2.33
N SER A 82 -11.66 10.34 1.56
CA SER A 82 -12.30 9.04 1.34
C SER A 82 -12.42 8.79 -0.15
N LEU A 83 -11.79 7.72 -0.63
CA LEU A 83 -11.84 7.22 -2.00
C LEU A 83 -12.71 5.97 -2.03
N GLY A 84 -13.69 5.97 -2.92
CA GLY A 84 -14.60 4.85 -3.13
C GLY A 84 -14.05 3.82 -4.12
N GLU A 85 -14.90 2.85 -4.45
CA GLU A 85 -14.56 1.77 -5.38
C GLU A 85 -14.31 2.29 -6.81
N GLU A 86 -15.01 3.36 -7.21
CA GLU A 86 -14.80 4.00 -8.52
C GLU A 86 -13.44 4.71 -8.58
N ASP A 87 -13.03 5.39 -7.52
CA ASP A 87 -11.73 6.07 -7.43
C ASP A 87 -10.56 5.08 -7.34
N CYS A 88 -10.79 3.91 -6.72
CA CYS A 88 -9.80 2.85 -6.59
C CYS A 88 -9.82 1.86 -7.77
N LYS A 89 -10.68 2.06 -8.76
CA LYS A 89 -10.87 1.12 -9.86
C LYS A 89 -9.59 0.96 -10.68
N GLY A 90 -9.15 -0.29 -10.81
CA GLY A 90 -7.91 -0.63 -11.54
C GLY A 90 -6.64 -0.56 -10.71
N ILE A 91 -6.72 -0.18 -9.42
CA ILE A 91 -5.57 -0.20 -8.52
C ILE A 91 -5.42 -1.61 -7.95
N GLU A 92 -4.49 -2.35 -8.54
CA GLU A 92 -4.15 -3.71 -8.17
C GLU A 92 -2.75 -3.75 -7.56
N PHE A 93 -2.62 -4.51 -6.47
CA PHE A 93 -1.37 -4.81 -5.79
C PHE A 93 -1.03 -6.28 -6.00
N LEU A 94 0.24 -6.58 -6.28
CA LEU A 94 0.72 -7.95 -6.43
C LEU A 94 1.34 -8.42 -5.12
N GLY A 95 0.92 -9.60 -4.64
CA GLY A 95 1.41 -10.13 -3.38
C GLY A 95 0.95 -9.29 -2.19
N ARG A 96 1.84 -8.47 -1.63
CA ARG A 96 1.59 -7.65 -0.44
C ARG A 96 1.28 -6.21 -0.80
N ALA A 97 0.47 -5.55 0.03
CA ALA A 97 0.27 -4.11 -0.02
C ALA A 97 0.72 -3.48 1.29
N LEU A 98 1.50 -2.42 1.17
CA LEU A 98 2.12 -1.69 2.26
C LEU A 98 1.66 -0.25 2.23
N ALA A 99 1.50 0.36 3.41
CA ALA A 99 1.31 1.79 3.58
C ALA A 99 2.57 2.40 4.18
N LEU A 100 3.02 3.53 3.63
CA LEU A 100 4.17 4.30 4.12
C LEU A 100 3.75 5.77 4.29
N GLY A 101 3.96 6.31 5.49
CA GLY A 101 3.74 7.72 5.80
C GLY A 101 5.02 8.54 5.71
N SER A 102 4.86 9.86 5.53
CA SER A 102 5.98 10.81 5.59
C SER A 102 6.52 11.02 7.00
N ALA A 103 5.70 10.82 8.04
CA ALA A 103 6.10 10.92 9.43
C ALA A 103 5.41 9.85 10.29
N ILE A 104 5.90 9.69 11.52
CA ILE A 104 5.19 8.92 12.55
C ILE A 104 4.05 9.79 13.06
N ALA A 105 2.83 9.50 12.60
CA ALA A 105 1.64 10.27 12.91
C ALA A 105 0.55 9.32 13.44
N SER A 106 0.57 9.07 14.75
CA SER A 106 -0.42 8.23 15.45
C SER A 106 -1.85 8.77 15.34
N GLY A 107 -2.02 10.07 15.04
CA GLY A 107 -3.29 10.71 14.73
C GLY A 107 -3.75 10.54 13.27
N CYS A 108 -2.91 10.03 12.38
CA CYS A 108 -3.25 9.81 10.97
C CYS A 108 -3.61 8.34 10.72
N LYS A 109 -4.90 8.07 10.54
CA LYS A 109 -5.45 6.72 10.39
C LYS A 109 -5.69 6.41 8.92
N ILE A 110 -5.14 5.29 8.47
CA ILE A 110 -5.28 4.79 7.09
C ILE A 110 -6.13 3.53 7.14
N THR A 111 -7.28 3.56 6.46
CA THR A 111 -8.23 2.45 6.38
C THR A 111 -8.35 2.00 4.93
N ALA A 112 -7.88 0.79 4.63
CA ALA A 112 -7.97 0.22 3.29
C ALA A 112 -9.03 -0.89 3.25
N GLN A 113 -9.92 -0.81 2.29
CA GLN A 113 -10.89 -1.86 1.94
C GLN A 113 -10.38 -2.59 0.70
N TYR A 114 -10.32 -3.92 0.77
CA TYR A 114 -9.70 -4.71 -0.28
C TYR A 114 -10.37 -6.06 -0.49
N LYS A 115 -10.04 -6.68 -1.62
CA LYS A 115 -10.41 -8.04 -1.98
C LYS A 115 -9.20 -8.76 -2.55
N LEU A 116 -8.91 -9.94 -2.04
CA LEU A 116 -7.87 -10.83 -2.57
C LEU A 116 -8.45 -11.70 -3.68
N VAL A 117 -7.68 -11.92 -4.76
CA VAL A 117 -8.06 -12.59 -6.01
C VAL A 117 -6.98 -13.59 -6.43
#